data_AF-A0A0N0IUP0-F1
#
_entry.id   AF-A0A0N0IUP0-F1
#
_cell.length_a   1.000
_cell.length_b   1.000
_cell.length_c   1.000
_cell.angle_alpha   90.00
_cell.angle_beta   90.00
_cell.angle_gamma   90.00
#
_symmetry.space_group_name_H-M   'P 1'
#
loop_
_entity.id
_entity.type
_entity.pdbx_description
1 polymer ?
#
loop_
_entity_poly.entity_id
_entity_poly.type
_entity_poly.pdbx_seq_one_letter_code
_entity_poly.pdbx_strand_id
1 'polypeptide(L)'
;MRVRGYKETLAALKNFGRDGENLIKDITVSGGHEIAEKAKENFRNVADGLDPTGTIMRSINFKPENNGFKAVISVNQLPMGAYIEFGTGVFVEVDPEWKDIAWQFYVNGMGQLHAHPYFYPAFDEGREKYMRDLKDALEHLTRRYNSRR
;
A
#
# COMPACT_ATOMS: atom_id res chain seq x y z
N MET A 1 30.40 18.38 40.71
CA MET A 1 30.09 19.00 39.39
C MET A 1 28.72 18.50 38.93
N ARG A 2 27.78 19.37 38.54
CA ARG A 2 26.48 18.95 37.98
C ARG A 2 26.52 19.13 36.46
N VAL A 3 26.37 18.04 35.72
CA VAL A 3 26.22 18.08 34.26
C VAL A 3 24.86 18.72 33.94
N ARG A 4 24.88 19.85 33.24
CA ARG A 4 23.69 20.56 32.75
C ARG A 4 23.42 20.11 31.30
N GLY A 5 22.16 20.11 30.85
CA GLY A 5 21.79 19.78 29.46
C GLY A 5 21.21 18.38 29.24
N TYR A 6 21.42 17.41 30.15
CA TYR A 6 20.96 16.04 29.92
C TYR A 6 19.43 15.92 29.88
N LYS A 7 18.70 16.74 30.65
CA LYS A 7 17.23 16.70 30.69
C LYS A 7 16.65 17.23 29.39
N GLU A 8 17.23 18.29 28.87
CA GLU A 8 16.86 18.94 27.62
C GLU A 8 17.13 17.99 26.44
N THR A 9 18.31 17.36 26.40
CA THR A 9 18.63 16.34 25.39
C THR A 9 17.68 15.15 25.47
N LEU A 10 17.40 14.64 26.67
CA LEU A 10 16.48 13.52 26.84
C LEU A 10 15.06 13.87 26.39
N ALA A 11 14.58 15.08 26.68
CA ALA A 11 13.29 15.56 26.21
C ALA A 11 13.24 15.68 24.68
N ALA A 12 14.30 16.21 24.06
CA ALA A 12 14.40 16.32 22.62
C ALA A 12 14.37 14.94 21.93
N LEU A 13 15.10 13.94 22.46
CA LEU A 13 15.09 12.58 21.94
C LEU A 13 13.72 11.91 22.06
N LYS A 14 13.02 12.10 23.19
CA LYS A 14 11.66 11.58 23.37
C LYS A 14 10.67 12.20 22.38
N ASN A 15 10.75 13.51 22.17
CA ASN A 15 9.90 14.19 21.20
C ASN A 15 10.23 13.77 19.76
N PHE A 16 11.52 13.59 19.43
CA PHE A 16 11.95 13.06 18.13
C PHE A 16 11.33 11.69 17.85
N GLY A 17 11.42 10.75 18.81
CA GLY A 17 10.82 9.43 18.67
C GLY A 17 9.31 9.48 18.46
N ARG A 18 8.60 10.26 19.28
CA ARG A 18 7.14 10.43 19.17
C ARG A 18 6.72 11.05 17.84
N ASP A 19 7.40 12.09 17.40
CA ASP A 19 7.11 12.76 16.14
C ASP A 19 7.39 11.83 14.95
N GLY A 20 8.47 11.04 15.03
CA GLY A 20 8.81 10.01 14.03
C GLY A 20 7.75 8.91 13.94
N GLU A 21 7.27 8.40 15.06
CA GLU A 21 6.18 7.42 15.08
C GLU A 21 4.91 7.95 14.43
N ASN A 22 4.53 9.20 14.72
CA ASN A 22 3.36 9.82 14.10
C ASN A 22 3.53 9.98 12.59
N LEU A 23 4.69 10.44 12.12
CA LEU A 23 4.98 10.55 10.69
C LEU A 23 4.89 9.20 9.98
N ILE A 24 5.45 8.14 10.57
CA ILE A 24 5.36 6.79 9.98
C ILE A 24 3.90 6.34 9.85
N LYS A 25 3.07 6.58 10.87
CA LYS A 25 1.65 6.25 10.83
C LYS A 25 0.93 7.01 9.73
N ASP A 26 1.13 8.33 9.67
CA ASP A 26 0.48 9.19 8.68
C ASP A 26 0.84 8.77 7.26
N ILE A 27 2.13 8.48 7.01
CA ILE A 27 2.63 8.02 5.70
C ILE A 27 2.07 6.64 5.36
N THR A 28 2.02 5.73 6.33
CA THR A 28 1.51 4.36 6.12
C THR A 28 0.02 4.37 5.81
N VAL A 29 -0.76 5.15 6.56
CA VAL A 29 -2.20 5.28 6.35
C VAL A 29 -2.50 5.96 5.01
N SER A 30 -1.82 7.07 4.71
CA SER A 30 -1.99 7.80 3.46
C SER A 30 -1.58 6.95 2.26
N GLY A 31 -0.40 6.32 2.31
CA GLY A 31 0.08 5.45 1.23
C GLY A 31 -0.84 4.26 0.97
N GLY A 32 -1.37 3.62 2.04
CA GLY A 32 -2.34 2.55 1.89
C GLY A 32 -3.65 2.99 1.25
N HIS A 33 -4.14 4.18 1.61
CA HIS A 33 -5.32 4.77 0.98
C HIS A 33 -5.07 5.14 -0.48
N GLU A 34 -3.94 5.75 -0.80
CA GLU A 34 -3.52 6.09 -2.18
C GLU A 34 -3.46 4.85 -3.07
N ILE A 35 -2.87 3.74 -2.59
CA ILE A 35 -2.85 2.46 -3.31
C ILE A 35 -4.27 1.97 -3.61
N ALA A 36 -5.17 2.03 -2.63
CA ALA A 36 -6.54 1.56 -2.80
C ALA A 36 -7.32 2.39 -3.82
N GLU A 37 -7.17 3.73 -3.78
CA GLU A 37 -7.78 4.61 -4.77
C GLU A 37 -7.19 4.41 -6.16
N LYS A 38 -5.86 4.28 -6.27
CA LYS A 38 -5.20 3.99 -7.54
C LYS A 38 -5.66 2.66 -8.15
N ALA A 39 -5.84 1.63 -7.32
CA ALA A 39 -6.38 0.36 -7.78
C ALA A 39 -7.81 0.49 -8.32
N LYS A 40 -8.66 1.32 -7.68
CA LYS A 40 -10.00 1.65 -8.20
C LYS A 40 -9.95 2.41 -9.51
N GLU A 41 -9.04 3.38 -9.64
CA GLU A 41 -8.81 4.13 -10.88
C GLU A 41 -8.36 3.23 -12.02
N ASN A 42 -7.38 2.35 -11.78
CA ASN A 42 -6.91 1.39 -12.76
C ASN A 42 -8.05 0.47 -13.21
N PHE A 43 -8.87 -0.01 -12.25
CA PHE A 43 -10.00 -0.88 -12.55
C PHE A 43 -11.12 -0.18 -13.32
N ARG A 44 -11.33 1.12 -13.11
CA ARG A 44 -12.35 1.89 -13.84
C ARG A 44 -12.16 1.81 -15.36
N ASN A 45 -10.91 1.74 -15.83
CA ASN A 45 -10.59 1.61 -17.25
C ASN A 45 -10.86 0.20 -17.81
N VAL A 46 -11.12 -0.78 -16.95
CA VAL A 46 -11.37 -2.19 -17.25
C VAL A 46 -12.87 -2.53 -17.14
N ALA A 47 -13.63 -1.75 -16.37
CA ALA A 47 -14.97 -2.11 -15.90
C ALA A 47 -16.06 -2.15 -16.99
N ASP A 48 -15.88 -1.48 -18.14
CA ASP A 48 -16.93 -1.27 -19.15
C ASP A 48 -17.46 -2.56 -19.82
N GLY A 49 -16.87 -3.73 -19.54
CA GLY A 49 -17.43 -5.03 -19.92
C GLY A 49 -17.38 -6.13 -18.85
N LEU A 50 -16.48 -6.04 -17.88
CA LEU A 50 -16.21 -7.12 -16.91
C LEU A 50 -16.86 -6.92 -15.54
N ASP A 51 -17.18 -5.67 -15.19
CA ASP A 51 -17.88 -5.33 -13.94
C ASP A 51 -18.88 -4.19 -14.17
N PRO A 52 -19.98 -4.44 -14.91
CA PRO A 52 -20.95 -3.39 -15.27
C PRO A 52 -21.60 -2.73 -14.05
N THR A 53 -21.60 -3.43 -12.93
CA THR A 53 -22.18 -2.94 -11.68
C THR A 53 -21.17 -2.21 -10.81
N GLY A 54 -19.87 -2.28 -11.08
CA GLY A 54 -18.79 -1.71 -10.26
C GLY A 54 -18.61 -2.42 -8.91
N THR A 55 -19.03 -3.68 -8.79
CA THR A 55 -18.99 -4.44 -7.53
C THR A 55 -17.57 -4.77 -7.11
N ILE A 56 -16.68 -5.08 -8.04
CA ILE A 56 -15.26 -5.38 -7.75
C ILE A 56 -14.54 -4.13 -7.32
N MET A 57 -14.72 -3.02 -8.05
CA MET A 57 -14.17 -1.71 -7.69
C MET A 57 -14.59 -1.30 -6.26
N ARG A 58 -15.88 -1.43 -5.93
CA ARG A 58 -16.39 -1.14 -4.57
C ARG A 58 -15.90 -2.12 -3.50
N SER A 59 -15.42 -3.29 -3.90
CA SER A 59 -14.87 -4.30 -2.98
C SER A 59 -13.39 -4.08 -2.65
N ILE A 60 -12.75 -3.10 -3.28
CA ILE A 60 -11.39 -2.66 -2.94
C ILE A 60 -11.49 -1.84 -1.65
N ASN A 61 -10.98 -2.42 -0.56
CA ASN A 61 -11.06 -1.87 0.77
C ASN A 61 -9.67 -1.58 1.33
N PHE A 62 -9.55 -0.45 2.01
CA PHE A 62 -8.39 -0.07 2.81
C PHE A 62 -8.76 -0.12 4.29
N LYS A 63 -7.87 -0.68 5.10
CA LYS A 63 -8.01 -0.72 6.56
C LYS A 63 -6.67 -0.47 7.23
N PRO A 64 -6.54 0.56 8.08
CA PRO A 64 -5.38 0.70 8.94
C PRO A 64 -5.46 -0.32 10.09
N GLU A 65 -4.33 -0.95 10.39
CA GLU A 65 -4.14 -1.89 11.48
C GLU A 65 -2.90 -1.51 12.29
N ASN A 66 -2.67 -2.20 13.41
CA ASN A 66 -1.52 -1.97 14.29
C ASN A 66 -1.34 -0.48 14.65
N ASN A 67 -2.42 0.19 15.05
CA ASN A 67 -2.43 1.62 15.38
C ASN A 67 -1.84 2.53 14.30
N GLY A 68 -2.09 2.21 13.02
CA GLY A 68 -1.63 2.99 11.87
C GLY A 68 -0.26 2.58 11.32
N PHE A 69 0.43 1.61 11.94
CA PHE A 69 1.71 1.09 11.43
C PHE A 69 1.56 0.03 10.34
N LYS A 70 0.32 -0.38 10.03
CA LYS A 70 0.04 -1.35 8.97
C LYS A 70 -1.13 -0.86 8.15
N ALA A 71 -0.96 -0.84 6.83
CA ALA A 71 -2.04 -0.66 5.87
C ALA A 71 -2.41 -2.02 5.28
N VAL A 72 -3.67 -2.42 5.38
CA VAL A 72 -4.21 -3.60 4.69
C VAL A 72 -5.10 -3.12 3.57
N ILE A 73 -4.76 -3.52 2.35
CA ILE A 73 -5.61 -3.34 1.17
C ILE A 73 -6.09 -4.72 0.71
N SER A 74 -7.38 -4.84 0.41
CA SER A 74 -8.02 -6.11 0.09
C SER A 74 -9.06 -5.95 -1.01
N VAL A 75 -9.29 -7.03 -1.77
CA VAL A 75 -10.36 -7.14 -2.76
C VAL A 75 -11.29 -8.25 -2.29
N ASN A 76 -12.53 -7.93 -1.93
CA ASN A 76 -13.45 -8.90 -1.35
C ASN A 76 -14.25 -9.70 -2.39
N GLN A 77 -14.32 -9.23 -3.63
CA GLN A 77 -14.97 -9.96 -4.72
C GLN A 77 -14.03 -10.99 -5.35
N LEU A 78 -13.85 -12.10 -4.65
CA LEU A 78 -13.10 -13.27 -5.11
C LEU A 78 -14.05 -14.38 -5.61
N PRO A 79 -13.63 -15.22 -6.57
CA PRO A 79 -12.33 -15.22 -7.25
C PRO A 79 -12.23 -14.23 -8.42
N MET A 80 -13.34 -13.58 -8.81
CA MET A 80 -13.39 -12.77 -10.04
C MET A 80 -12.36 -11.63 -10.06
N GLY A 81 -12.11 -10.95 -8.93
CA GLY A 81 -11.06 -9.93 -8.85
C GLY A 81 -9.68 -10.48 -9.19
N ALA A 82 -9.35 -11.68 -8.71
CA ALA A 82 -8.08 -12.35 -9.05
C ALA A 82 -8.03 -12.80 -10.52
N TYR A 83 -9.16 -13.26 -11.08
CA TYR A 83 -9.23 -13.63 -12.50
C TYR A 83 -9.04 -12.43 -13.43
N ILE A 84 -9.56 -11.27 -13.05
CA ILE A 84 -9.34 -10.03 -13.81
C ILE A 84 -7.89 -9.58 -13.64
N GLU A 85 -7.35 -9.59 -12.42
CA GLU A 85 -5.97 -9.17 -12.14
C GLU A 85 -4.94 -9.99 -12.93
N PHE A 86 -5.07 -11.32 -12.90
CA PHE A 86 -4.05 -12.24 -13.41
C PHE A 86 -4.41 -12.92 -14.73
N GLY A 87 -5.65 -12.76 -15.22
CA GLY A 87 -6.15 -13.52 -16.36
C GLY A 87 -6.47 -14.98 -16.02
N THR A 88 -6.92 -15.73 -17.02
CA THR A 88 -7.31 -17.14 -16.86
C THR A 88 -6.87 -17.99 -18.06
N GLY A 89 -6.77 -19.31 -17.84
CA GLY A 89 -6.40 -20.28 -18.87
C GLY A 89 -5.04 -19.99 -19.51
N VAL A 90 -5.01 -19.82 -20.84
CA VAL A 90 -3.78 -19.54 -21.59
C VAL A 90 -3.34 -18.07 -21.50
N PHE A 91 -4.17 -17.19 -20.96
CA PHE A 91 -3.90 -15.76 -20.83
C PHE A 91 -3.50 -15.35 -19.40
N VAL A 92 -3.13 -16.32 -18.56
CA VAL A 92 -2.60 -16.04 -17.23
C VAL A 92 -1.27 -15.31 -17.37
N GLU A 93 -1.19 -14.11 -16.82
CA GLU A 93 0.01 -13.29 -16.77
C GLU A 93 0.25 -12.88 -15.31
N VAL A 94 1.37 -13.33 -14.76
CA VAL A 94 1.70 -13.14 -13.34
C VAL A 94 3.18 -12.85 -13.19
N ASP A 95 3.49 -11.72 -12.57
CA ASP A 95 4.84 -11.37 -12.17
C ASP A 95 5.35 -12.38 -11.13
N PRO A 96 6.63 -12.82 -11.19
CA PRO A 96 7.24 -13.69 -10.18
C PRO A 96 6.91 -13.35 -8.72
N GLU A 97 6.84 -12.07 -8.34
CA GLU A 97 6.53 -11.66 -6.96
C GLU A 97 5.10 -12.04 -6.52
N TRP A 98 4.17 -12.22 -7.46
CA TRP A 98 2.74 -12.47 -7.20
C TRP A 98 2.32 -13.89 -7.49
N LYS A 99 3.26 -14.73 -7.94
CA LYS A 99 3.02 -16.10 -8.34
C LYS A 99 2.27 -16.88 -7.25
N ASP A 100 2.74 -16.82 -6.01
CA ASP A 100 2.14 -17.57 -4.91
C ASP A 100 0.70 -17.12 -4.61
N ILE A 101 0.38 -15.84 -4.76
CA ILE A 101 -0.97 -15.30 -4.57
C ILE A 101 -1.86 -15.73 -5.74
N ALA A 102 -1.39 -15.56 -6.97
CA ALA A 102 -2.16 -15.92 -8.16
C ALA A 102 -2.50 -17.42 -8.21
N TRP A 103 -1.57 -18.30 -7.79
CA TRP A 103 -1.81 -19.74 -7.76
C TRP A 103 -2.90 -20.17 -6.76
N GLN A 104 -3.22 -19.38 -5.74
CA GLN A 104 -4.35 -19.67 -4.84
C GLN A 104 -5.70 -19.65 -5.58
N PHE A 105 -5.77 -18.95 -6.70
CA PHE A 105 -6.97 -18.82 -7.51
C PHE A 105 -6.95 -19.68 -8.77
N TYR A 106 -5.88 -20.44 -9.02
CA TYR A 106 -5.81 -21.29 -10.21
C TYR A 106 -6.83 -22.43 -10.15
N VAL A 107 -7.74 -22.45 -11.12
CA VAL A 107 -8.69 -23.56 -11.33
C VAL A 107 -8.50 -24.07 -12.76
N ASN A 108 -7.93 -25.27 -12.87
CA ASN A 108 -7.93 -26.21 -14.01
C ASN A 108 -7.73 -25.68 -15.45
N GLY A 109 -7.27 -24.44 -15.64
CA GLY A 109 -6.97 -23.84 -16.94
C GLY A 109 -8.19 -23.53 -17.82
N MET A 110 -9.41 -23.65 -17.31
CA MET A 110 -10.64 -23.40 -18.08
C MET A 110 -11.02 -21.91 -17.99
N GLY A 111 -10.49 -21.10 -18.91
CA GLY A 111 -10.80 -19.68 -19.00
C GLY A 111 -10.11 -19.01 -20.20
N GLN A 112 -10.66 -17.88 -20.64
CA GLN A 112 -10.14 -17.09 -21.77
C GLN A 112 -10.10 -15.59 -21.44
N LEU A 113 -10.18 -15.23 -20.16
CA LEU A 113 -10.07 -13.85 -19.72
C LEU A 113 -8.61 -13.40 -19.77
N HIS A 114 -8.34 -12.34 -20.51
CA HIS A 114 -7.04 -11.67 -20.49
C HIS A 114 -6.82 -10.95 -19.16
N ALA A 115 -5.57 -10.92 -18.71
CA ALA A 115 -5.20 -10.15 -17.53
C ALA A 115 -5.45 -8.65 -17.76
N HIS A 116 -6.06 -8.03 -16.76
CA HIS A 116 -6.22 -6.60 -16.65
C HIS A 116 -5.77 -6.18 -15.23
N PRO A 117 -4.46 -6.13 -14.99
CA PRO A 117 -3.92 -5.79 -13.68
C PRO A 117 -4.37 -4.40 -13.25
N TYR A 118 -4.95 -4.32 -12.06
CA TYR A 118 -5.40 -3.06 -11.47
C TYR A 118 -4.79 -2.85 -10.10
N PHE A 119 -4.63 -3.93 -9.34
CA PHE A 119 -4.14 -3.91 -7.98
C PHE A 119 -2.62 -3.94 -7.91
N TYR A 120 -1.99 -4.85 -8.64
CA TYR A 120 -0.54 -4.97 -8.70
C TYR A 120 0.16 -3.68 -9.11
N PRO A 121 -0.18 -3.04 -10.25
CA PRO A 121 0.47 -1.78 -10.64
C PRO A 121 0.27 -0.66 -9.61
N ALA A 122 -0.89 -0.61 -8.95
CA ALA A 122 -1.13 0.36 -7.89
C ALA A 122 -0.26 0.09 -6.65
N PHE A 123 -0.09 -1.18 -6.28
CA PHE A 123 0.77 -1.58 -5.17
C PHE A 123 2.23 -1.25 -5.43
N ASP A 124 2.74 -1.51 -6.62
CA ASP A 124 4.14 -1.22 -6.96
C ASP A 124 4.46 0.26 -6.90
N GLU A 125 3.64 1.08 -7.56
CA GLU A 125 3.78 2.55 -7.53
C GLU A 125 3.73 3.06 -6.08
N GLY A 126 2.76 2.58 -5.30
CA GLY A 126 2.60 2.97 -3.91
C GLY A 126 3.72 2.47 -2.99
N ARG A 127 4.25 1.27 -3.20
CA ARG A 127 5.38 0.70 -2.45
C ARG A 127 6.63 1.55 -2.64
N GLU A 128 6.93 1.92 -3.87
CA GLU A 128 8.07 2.80 -4.15
C GLU A 128 7.90 4.19 -3.52
N LYS A 129 6.70 4.78 -3.68
CA LYS A 129 6.40 6.09 -3.08
C LYS A 129 6.49 6.04 -1.55
N TYR A 130 5.94 5.01 -0.92
CA TYR A 130 5.99 4.80 0.53
C TYR A 130 7.43 4.80 1.05
N MET A 131 8.33 4.08 0.38
CA MET A 131 9.74 4.04 0.77
C MET A 131 10.43 5.39 0.63
N ARG A 132 10.11 6.17 -0.42
CA ARG A 132 10.60 7.54 -0.58
C ARG A 132 10.08 8.46 0.52
N ASP A 133 8.78 8.45 0.77
CA ASP A 133 8.12 9.30 1.77
C ASP A 133 8.67 9.04 3.18
N LEU A 134 8.92 7.78 3.55
CA LEU A 134 9.55 7.43 4.82
C LEU A 134 10.97 7.99 4.96
N LYS A 135 11.77 7.89 3.89
CA LYS A 135 13.14 8.41 3.88
C LYS A 135 13.13 9.93 4.02
N ASP A 136 12.30 10.60 3.23
CA ASP A 136 12.18 12.06 3.26
C ASP A 136 11.70 12.53 4.64
N ALA A 137 10.73 11.84 5.24
CA ALA A 137 10.24 12.16 6.58
C ALA A 137 11.34 12.05 7.65
N LEU A 138 12.17 11.00 7.60
CA LEU A 138 13.31 10.85 8.51
C LEU A 138 14.35 11.96 8.32
N GLU A 139 14.68 12.29 7.08
CA GLU A 139 15.61 13.38 6.76
C GLU A 139 15.09 14.73 7.27
N HIS A 140 13.82 15.05 6.99
CA HIS A 140 13.18 16.28 7.45
C HIS A 140 13.10 16.37 8.96
N LEU A 141 12.76 15.28 9.64
CA LEU A 141 12.71 15.22 11.10
C LEU A 141 14.10 15.44 11.71
N THR A 142 15.11 14.78 11.17
CA THR A 142 16.51 14.94 11.62
C THR A 142 16.99 16.37 11.45
N ARG A 143 16.74 16.99 10.28
CA ARG A 143 17.08 18.40 10.03
C ARG A 143 16.38 19.34 11.01
N ARG A 144 15.08 19.14 11.26
CA ARG A 144 14.27 19.94 12.20
C ARG A 144 14.83 19.92 13.63
N TYR A 145 15.29 18.77 14.09
CA TYR A 145 15.83 18.64 15.44
C TYR A 145 17.29 19.09 15.54
N ASN A 146 18.06 19.01 14.46
CA ASN A 146 19.43 19.55 14.40
C ASN A 146 19.48 21.07 14.27
N SER A 147 18.47 21.70 13.63
CA SER A 147 18.43 23.16 13.42
C SER A 147 17.87 23.95 14.61
N ARG A 148 17.30 23.28 15.63
CA ARG A 148 16.82 23.91 16.88
C ARG A 148 17.94 24.21 17.90
N ARG A 149 19.17 24.43 17.43
CA ARG A 149 20.31 24.83 18.27
C ARG A 149 20.51 26.33 18.30
#